data_AF-A0A5Z5QZU9-F1
#
_entry.id   AF-A0A5Z5QZU9-F1
#
_cell.length_a   1.000
_cell.length_b   1.000
_cell.length_c   1.000
_cell.angle_alpha   90.00
_cell.angle_beta   90.00
_cell.angle_gamma   90.00
#
_symmetry.space_group_name_H-M   'P 1'
#
loop_
_entity.id
_entity.type
_entity.pdbx_description
1 polymer ?
#
loop_
_entity_poly.entity_id
_entity_poly.type
_entity_poly.pdbx_seq_one_letter_code
_entity_poly.pdbx_strand_id
1 'polypeptide(L)'
;MRRKMVNNRLKMVIAILIVFSLVYSIGFITPMNSDDYTYALRELSLSSVKMHYLGWSGRVVSDTISTSLLKFFSPHIYNAINSAALTLMVLCWTMIPATLTKSSPSPYVMIFLFFLYFVANPALGQTNFWLVGSANYLWTNMFIAIYILISIYLSNGKKSNLILFVYAISSIFAGCSNENTSLVVVLISVAYFFIMNRNKYLLIGVFGSAIGAGVLLLAPGNLSRASTIQDWYNQPLAWRVLEHFSERLPSAMGAYWQVYIAFIILLISVVLSRNSSSKLMFGSFLFMLGAIAANVAFLASPAM
;
A
#
# COMPACT_ATOMS: atom_id res chain seq x y z
N MET A 1 -15.07 33.26 -4.55
CA MET A 1 -14.96 31.78 -4.41
C MET A 1 -14.40 31.06 -5.66
N ARG A 2 -14.94 31.28 -6.87
CA ARG A 2 -14.53 30.56 -8.10
C ARG A 2 -13.04 30.68 -8.44
N ARG A 3 -12.45 31.88 -8.37
CA ARG A 3 -11.00 32.13 -8.62
C ARG A 3 -10.08 31.42 -7.62
N LYS A 4 -10.46 31.35 -6.34
CA LYS A 4 -9.71 30.64 -5.28
C LYS A 4 -9.72 29.12 -5.49
N MET A 5 -10.86 28.57 -5.92
CA MET A 5 -10.98 27.14 -6.27
C MET A 5 -10.18 26.76 -7.51
N VAL A 6 -10.19 27.60 -8.56
CA VAL A 6 -9.37 27.38 -9.77
C VAL A 6 -7.87 27.40 -9.42
N ASN A 7 -7.44 28.35 -8.59
CA ASN A 7 -6.05 28.42 -8.13
C ASN A 7 -5.63 27.17 -7.35
N ASN A 8 -6.50 26.63 -6.48
CA ASN A 8 -6.19 25.40 -5.74
C ASN A 8 -6.09 24.17 -6.65
N ARG A 9 -6.94 24.05 -7.67
CA ARG A 9 -6.86 22.96 -8.65
C ARG A 9 -5.57 23.02 -9.45
N LEU A 10 -5.18 24.22 -9.92
CA LEU A 10 -3.91 24.42 -10.61
C LEU A 10 -2.72 24.03 -9.72
N LYS A 11 -2.71 24.47 -8.46
CA LYS A 11 -1.66 24.08 -7.50
C LYS A 11 -1.61 22.57 -7.26
N MET A 12 -2.75 21.89 -7.25
CA MET A 12 -2.80 20.42 -7.14
C MET A 12 -2.19 19.75 -8.37
N VAL A 13 -2.51 20.21 -9.58
CA VAL A 13 -1.90 19.70 -10.82
C VAL A 13 -0.38 19.90 -10.78
N ILE A 14 0.08 21.08 -10.35
CA ILE A 14 1.52 21.35 -10.19
C ILE A 14 2.15 20.38 -9.19
N ALA A 15 1.51 20.14 -8.03
CA ALA A 15 2.03 19.21 -7.03
C ALA A 15 2.13 17.77 -7.58
N ILE A 16 1.12 17.31 -8.33
CA ILE A 16 1.13 16.01 -9.03
C ILE A 16 2.31 15.93 -10.00
N LEU A 17 2.51 16.97 -10.83
CA LEU A 17 3.61 17.01 -11.79
C LEU A 17 4.98 17.02 -11.09
N ILE A 18 5.13 17.73 -9.98
CA ILE A 18 6.37 17.75 -9.20
C ILE A 18 6.69 16.35 -8.66
N VAL A 19 5.73 15.71 -7.98
CA VAL A 19 5.91 14.36 -7.43
C VAL A 19 6.26 13.37 -8.54
N PHE A 20 5.49 13.39 -9.63
CA PHE A 20 5.76 12.52 -10.78
C PHE A 20 7.16 12.74 -11.35
N SER A 21 7.55 13.99 -11.59
CA SER A 21 8.84 14.33 -12.21
C SER A 21 10.02 13.91 -11.35
N LEU A 22 9.93 14.10 -10.02
CA LEU A 22 10.98 13.72 -9.09
C LEU A 22 11.19 12.20 -9.06
N VAL A 23 10.10 11.42 -8.99
CA VAL A 23 10.18 9.96 -8.98
C VAL A 23 10.65 9.44 -10.33
N TYR A 24 10.10 9.97 -11.42
CA TYR A 24 10.46 9.56 -12.77
C TYR A 24 11.93 9.84 -13.09
N SER A 25 12.49 10.98 -12.66
CA SER A 25 13.90 11.31 -12.91
C SER A 25 14.85 10.28 -12.29
N ILE A 26 14.51 9.74 -11.12
CA ILE A 26 15.30 8.70 -10.46
C ILE A 26 15.04 7.34 -11.13
N GLY A 27 13.79 6.99 -11.41
CA GLY A 27 13.44 5.76 -12.13
C GLY A 27 14.10 5.69 -13.51
N PHE A 28 14.18 6.81 -14.22
CA PHE A 28 14.78 6.91 -15.56
C PHE A 28 16.26 6.48 -15.59
N ILE A 29 17.01 6.75 -14.53
CA ILE A 29 18.42 6.34 -14.40
C ILE A 29 18.59 5.00 -13.66
N THR A 30 17.50 4.40 -13.19
CA THR A 30 17.54 3.13 -12.45
C THR A 30 17.60 1.95 -13.43
N PRO A 31 18.66 1.11 -13.39
CA PRO A 31 18.75 -0.08 -14.23
C PRO A 31 17.81 -1.19 -13.75
N MET A 32 17.65 -2.24 -14.55
CA MET A 32 17.04 -3.49 -14.06
C MET A 32 17.90 -4.10 -12.95
N ASN A 33 17.26 -4.59 -11.90
CA ASN A 33 17.94 -5.15 -10.73
C ASN A 33 17.37 -6.53 -10.34
N SER A 34 18.23 -7.36 -9.74
CA SER A 34 17.83 -8.59 -9.06
C SER A 34 16.94 -9.51 -9.91
N ASP A 35 15.71 -9.79 -9.49
CA ASP A 35 14.74 -10.63 -10.17
C ASP A 35 14.01 -9.94 -11.34
N ASP A 36 14.25 -8.65 -11.61
CA ASP A 36 13.72 -7.98 -12.82
C ASP A 36 14.14 -8.77 -14.08
N TYR A 37 15.37 -9.30 -14.10
CA TYR A 37 15.85 -10.13 -15.22
C TYR A 37 15.00 -11.40 -15.41
N THR A 38 14.70 -12.10 -14.31
CA THR A 38 13.88 -13.32 -14.34
C THR A 38 12.43 -12.99 -14.72
N TYR A 39 11.86 -11.92 -14.17
CA TYR A 39 10.48 -11.52 -14.43
C TYR A 39 10.28 -10.93 -15.84
N ALA A 40 11.31 -10.34 -16.46
CA ALA A 40 11.27 -9.90 -17.85
C ALA A 40 11.19 -11.08 -18.83
N LEU A 41 11.85 -12.19 -18.52
CA LEU A 41 11.86 -13.40 -19.35
C LEU A 41 10.61 -14.27 -19.13
N ARG A 42 9.92 -14.10 -18.01
CA ARG A 42 8.74 -14.89 -17.64
C ARG A 42 7.58 -14.72 -18.63
N GLU A 43 6.80 -15.78 -18.82
CA GLU A 43 5.58 -15.75 -19.63
C GLU A 43 4.36 -15.30 -18.84
N LEU A 44 3.39 -14.69 -19.54
CA LEU A 44 2.10 -14.27 -18.98
C LEU A 44 0.94 -15.17 -19.43
N SER A 45 1.25 -16.33 -20.00
CA SER A 45 0.25 -17.36 -20.29
C SER A 45 -0.42 -17.83 -18.99
N LEU A 46 -1.70 -18.18 -19.05
CA LEU A 46 -2.45 -18.65 -17.88
C LEU A 46 -1.76 -19.86 -17.22
N SER A 47 -1.14 -20.73 -18.03
CA SER A 47 -0.32 -21.84 -17.57
C SER A 47 0.91 -21.36 -16.78
N SER A 48 1.66 -20.38 -17.28
CA SER A 48 2.85 -19.85 -16.58
C SER A 48 2.48 -19.14 -15.27
N VAL A 49 1.38 -18.37 -15.27
CA VAL A 49 0.86 -17.74 -14.05
C VAL A 49 0.46 -18.80 -13.03
N LYS A 50 -0.25 -19.85 -13.46
CA LYS A 50 -0.63 -20.97 -12.59
C LYS A 50 0.58 -21.72 -12.04
N MET A 51 1.59 -22.01 -12.87
CA MET A 51 2.79 -22.71 -12.43
C MET A 51 3.55 -21.92 -11.37
N HIS A 52 3.69 -20.60 -11.56
CA HIS A 52 4.31 -19.72 -10.56
C HIS A 52 3.51 -19.64 -9.26
N TYR A 53 2.19 -19.58 -9.36
CA TYR A 53 1.28 -19.58 -8.20
C TYR A 53 1.42 -20.86 -7.36
N LEU A 54 1.54 -22.01 -8.03
CA LEU A 54 1.69 -23.30 -7.39
C LEU A 54 3.11 -23.55 -6.87
N GLY A 55 4.13 -23.00 -7.51
CA GLY A 55 5.53 -23.33 -7.23
C GLY A 55 6.35 -22.29 -6.47
N TRP A 56 5.92 -21.02 -6.43
CA TRP A 56 6.77 -19.93 -5.91
C TRP A 56 6.06 -18.88 -5.06
N SER A 57 4.97 -18.30 -5.54
CA SER A 57 4.43 -17.07 -4.95
C SER A 57 2.93 -16.94 -5.15
N GLY A 58 2.22 -16.63 -4.06
CA GLY A 58 0.81 -16.24 -4.10
C GLY A 58 0.55 -14.81 -4.60
N ARG A 59 1.60 -14.04 -4.88
CA ARG A 59 1.52 -12.61 -5.23
C ARG A 59 1.11 -12.38 -6.69
N VAL A 60 0.01 -13.00 -7.11
CA VAL A 60 -0.46 -13.02 -8.50
C VAL A 60 -0.57 -11.62 -9.09
N VAL A 61 -1.09 -10.65 -8.32
CA VAL A 61 -1.29 -9.27 -8.82
C VAL A 61 0.05 -8.57 -9.05
N SER A 62 0.94 -8.54 -8.06
CA SER A 62 2.23 -7.88 -8.21
C SER A 62 3.12 -8.60 -9.23
N ASP A 63 3.14 -9.93 -9.21
CA ASP A 63 3.92 -10.74 -10.14
C ASP A 63 3.45 -10.55 -11.60
N THR A 64 2.14 -10.34 -11.81
CA THR A 64 1.60 -10.05 -13.14
C THR A 64 1.95 -8.62 -13.57
N ILE A 65 1.87 -7.65 -12.67
CA ILE A 65 2.21 -6.25 -12.95
C ILE A 65 3.68 -6.12 -13.33
N SER A 66 4.61 -6.66 -12.53
CA SER A 66 6.04 -6.56 -12.80
C SER A 66 6.41 -7.26 -14.11
N THR A 67 5.95 -8.50 -14.34
CA THR A 67 6.20 -9.21 -15.61
C THR A 67 5.60 -8.45 -16.79
N SER A 68 4.38 -7.90 -16.68
CA SER A 68 3.76 -7.13 -17.77
C SER A 68 4.54 -5.87 -18.10
N LEU A 69 4.97 -5.14 -17.08
CA LEU A 69 5.73 -3.91 -17.25
C LEU A 69 7.11 -4.17 -17.87
N LEU A 70 7.83 -5.17 -17.37
CA LEU A 70 9.16 -5.53 -17.87
C LEU A 70 9.14 -6.10 -19.28
N LYS A 71 8.09 -6.88 -19.63
CA LYS A 71 8.03 -7.61 -20.90
C LYS A 71 7.54 -6.75 -22.06
N PHE A 72 6.58 -5.85 -21.83
CA PHE A 72 5.89 -5.14 -22.91
C PHE A 72 6.33 -3.69 -23.07
N PHE A 73 7.06 -3.13 -22.13
CA PHE A 73 7.41 -1.72 -22.14
C PHE A 73 8.92 -1.52 -22.04
N SER A 74 9.42 -0.50 -22.72
CA SER A 74 10.82 -0.09 -22.56
C SER A 74 11.07 0.48 -21.16
N PRO A 75 12.34 0.53 -20.70
CA PRO A 75 12.70 1.11 -19.41
C PRO A 75 12.10 2.49 -19.12
N HIS A 76 12.07 3.37 -20.12
CA HIS A 76 11.50 4.70 -19.95
C HIS A 76 9.98 4.64 -19.72
N ILE A 77 9.27 3.76 -20.41
CA ILE A 77 7.81 3.68 -20.31
C ILE A 77 7.40 3.00 -19.00
N TYR A 78 7.98 1.86 -18.63
CA TYR A 78 7.59 1.22 -17.37
C TYR A 78 7.95 2.09 -16.16
N ASN A 79 9.07 2.82 -16.19
CA ASN A 79 9.44 3.73 -15.10
C ASN A 79 8.48 4.92 -15.00
N ALA A 80 7.96 5.43 -16.12
CA ALA A 80 6.90 6.43 -16.13
C ALA A 80 5.62 5.89 -15.49
N ILE A 81 5.19 4.67 -15.87
CA ILE A 81 4.00 4.02 -15.30
C ILE A 81 4.18 3.78 -13.79
N ASN A 82 5.36 3.31 -13.37
CA ASN A 82 5.69 3.06 -11.97
C ASN A 82 5.71 4.37 -11.15
N SER A 83 6.22 5.46 -11.73
CA SER A 83 6.20 6.80 -11.11
C SER A 83 4.78 7.35 -10.98
N ALA A 84 3.92 7.06 -11.95
CA ALA A 84 2.50 7.38 -11.88
C ALA A 84 1.81 6.62 -10.74
N ALA A 85 2.19 5.35 -10.48
CA ALA A 85 1.66 4.57 -9.36
C ALA A 85 1.98 5.21 -7.99
N LEU A 86 3.22 5.64 -7.77
CA LEU A 86 3.62 6.39 -6.56
C LEU A 86 2.84 7.69 -6.44
N THR A 87 2.78 8.46 -7.52
CA THR A 87 2.06 9.74 -7.55
C THR A 87 0.57 9.56 -7.22
N LEU A 88 -0.05 8.52 -7.77
CA LEU A 88 -1.45 8.17 -7.51
C LEU A 88 -1.67 7.73 -6.06
N MET A 89 -0.74 6.94 -5.49
CA MET A 89 -0.79 6.54 -4.09
C MET A 89 -0.77 7.76 -3.16
N VAL A 90 0.17 8.69 -3.36
CA VAL A 90 0.28 9.92 -2.55
C VAL A 90 -0.94 10.84 -2.76
N LEU A 91 -1.48 10.90 -3.97
CA LEU A 91 -2.74 11.61 -4.23
C LEU A 91 -3.90 10.99 -3.44
N CYS A 92 -4.01 9.66 -3.41
CA CYS A 92 -5.03 8.97 -2.61
C CYS A 92 -4.86 9.28 -1.12
N TRP A 93 -3.65 9.23 -0.57
CA TRP A 93 -3.38 9.62 0.82
C TRP A 93 -3.80 11.07 1.12
N THR A 94 -3.59 11.98 0.18
CA THR A 94 -4.04 13.38 0.31
C THR A 94 -5.57 13.50 0.29
N MET A 95 -6.24 12.66 -0.49
CA MET A 95 -7.70 12.66 -0.67
C MET A 95 -8.46 11.99 0.47
N ILE A 96 -7.87 11.00 1.16
CA ILE A 96 -8.51 10.27 2.27
C ILE A 96 -9.02 11.21 3.39
N PRO A 97 -8.18 12.03 4.04
CA PRO A 97 -8.65 12.90 5.12
C PRO A 97 -9.59 14.00 4.60
N ALA A 98 -9.36 14.49 3.38
CA ALA A 98 -10.23 15.47 2.73
C ALA A 98 -11.65 14.92 2.50
N THR A 99 -11.74 13.67 2.04
CA THR A 99 -13.02 13.00 1.78
C THR A 99 -13.73 12.63 3.08
N LEU A 100 -12.98 12.22 4.12
CA LEU A 100 -13.54 11.90 5.43
C LEU A 100 -14.15 13.14 6.12
N THR A 101 -13.54 14.31 5.94
CA THR A 101 -13.97 15.58 6.52
C THR A 101 -14.84 16.43 5.59
N LYS A 102 -15.08 15.98 4.35
CA LYS A 102 -15.75 16.76 3.28
C LYS A 102 -15.07 18.11 3.00
N SER A 103 -13.75 18.18 3.18
CA SER A 103 -12.92 19.34 2.86
C SER A 103 -12.25 19.21 1.50
N SER A 104 -11.61 20.28 1.02
CA SER A 104 -10.82 20.23 -0.21
C SER A 104 -9.41 19.70 0.07
N PRO A 105 -8.87 18.79 -0.76
CA PRO A 105 -7.49 18.33 -0.63
C PRO A 105 -6.51 19.50 -0.80
N SER A 106 -5.42 19.46 -0.03
CA SER A 106 -4.39 20.50 -0.05
C SER A 106 -3.15 20.03 -0.83
N PRO A 107 -2.67 20.81 -1.83
CA PRO A 107 -1.44 20.47 -2.54
C PRO A 107 -0.22 20.47 -1.61
N TYR A 108 -0.23 21.29 -0.56
CA TYR A 108 0.85 21.33 0.42
C TYR A 108 0.91 20.06 1.27
N VAL A 109 -0.25 19.47 1.59
CA VAL A 109 -0.32 18.17 2.27
C VAL A 109 0.22 17.07 1.36
N MET A 110 -0.09 17.11 0.05
CA MET A 110 0.46 16.15 -0.90
C MET A 110 1.99 16.19 -0.94
N ILE A 111 2.58 17.39 -1.07
CA ILE A 111 4.04 17.56 -1.10
C ILE A 111 4.67 17.12 0.23
N PHE A 112 4.06 17.48 1.36
CA PHE A 112 4.52 17.04 2.68
C PHE A 112 4.51 15.51 2.81
N LEU A 113 3.40 14.85 2.44
CA LEU A 113 3.28 13.40 2.50
C LEU A 113 4.28 12.70 1.58
N PHE A 114 4.51 13.25 0.38
CA PHE A 114 5.52 12.75 -0.53
C PHE A 114 6.92 12.78 0.11
N PHE A 115 7.38 13.94 0.60
CA PHE A 115 8.71 14.04 1.19
C PHE A 115 8.83 13.25 2.49
N LEU A 116 7.78 13.19 3.31
CA LEU A 116 7.78 12.36 4.51
C LEU A 116 7.97 10.88 4.14
N TYR A 117 7.21 10.38 3.17
CA TYR A 117 7.36 9.00 2.68
C TYR A 117 8.75 8.78 2.07
N PHE A 118 9.21 9.70 1.23
CA PHE A 118 10.46 9.57 0.50
C PHE A 118 11.68 9.55 1.43
N VAL A 119 11.68 10.38 2.47
CA VAL A 119 12.78 10.46 3.45
C VAL A 119 12.71 9.35 4.50
N ALA A 120 11.51 8.98 4.93
CA ALA A 120 11.34 8.00 6.00
C ALA A 120 11.33 6.54 5.52
N ASN A 121 11.30 6.28 4.21
CA ASN A 121 11.33 4.93 3.69
C ASN A 121 12.77 4.36 3.74
N PRO A 122 13.04 3.36 4.60
CA PRO A 122 14.40 2.88 4.84
C PRO A 122 14.98 2.08 3.66
N ALA A 123 14.12 1.59 2.76
CA ALA A 123 14.50 0.76 1.62
C ALA A 123 13.87 1.32 0.33
N LEU A 124 13.95 2.64 0.14
CA LEU A 124 13.30 3.34 -0.97
C LEU A 124 13.65 2.74 -2.35
N GLY A 125 14.93 2.43 -2.58
CA GLY A 125 15.40 1.75 -3.79
C GLY A 125 14.66 0.44 -4.07
N GLN A 126 14.56 -0.42 -3.06
CA GLN A 126 13.94 -1.74 -3.18
C GLN A 126 12.42 -1.67 -3.29
N THR A 127 11.79 -0.74 -2.60
CA THR A 127 10.32 -0.67 -2.48
C THR A 127 9.65 0.18 -3.55
N ASN A 128 10.40 1.01 -4.28
CA ASN A 128 9.83 1.95 -5.28
C ASN A 128 10.52 1.91 -6.64
N PHE A 129 11.83 1.66 -6.73
CA PHE A 129 12.58 1.81 -7.98
C PHE A 129 12.97 0.48 -8.64
N TRP A 130 13.37 -0.53 -7.86
CA TRP A 130 13.42 -1.92 -8.31
C TRP A 130 12.01 -2.37 -8.69
N LEU A 131 11.76 -2.78 -9.94
CA LEU A 131 10.39 -2.87 -10.46
C LEU A 131 9.60 -4.03 -9.86
N VAL A 132 10.18 -5.21 -9.70
CA VAL A 132 9.52 -6.33 -9.01
C VAL A 132 9.28 -6.00 -7.53
N GLY A 133 10.26 -5.39 -6.86
CA GLY A 133 10.08 -4.88 -5.49
C GLY A 133 8.96 -3.84 -5.40
N SER A 134 8.95 -2.87 -6.29
CA SER A 134 7.90 -1.86 -6.42
C SER A 134 6.52 -2.48 -6.63
N ALA A 135 6.40 -3.49 -7.49
CA ALA A 135 5.14 -4.20 -7.68
C ALA A 135 4.66 -4.84 -6.36
N ASN A 136 5.57 -5.34 -5.52
CA ASN A 136 5.24 -5.96 -4.23
C ASN A 136 4.92 -4.97 -3.10
N TYR A 137 5.47 -3.76 -3.12
CA TYR A 137 5.34 -2.79 -2.03
C TYR A 137 4.62 -1.51 -2.44
N LEU A 138 5.01 -0.87 -3.54
CA LEU A 138 4.37 0.37 -3.99
C LEU A 138 2.98 0.10 -4.59
N TRP A 139 2.87 -0.79 -5.57
CA TRP A 139 1.61 -1.02 -6.28
C TRP A 139 0.52 -1.59 -5.38
N THR A 140 0.91 -2.50 -4.48
CA THR A 140 0.02 -3.08 -3.47
C THR A 140 -0.51 -2.00 -2.52
N ASN A 141 0.35 -1.11 -2.02
CA ASN A 141 -0.08 0.02 -1.19
C ASN A 141 -0.92 1.06 -1.95
N MET A 142 -0.66 1.26 -3.25
CA MET A 142 -1.51 2.08 -4.12
C MET A 142 -2.93 1.50 -4.21
N PHE A 143 -3.08 0.19 -4.43
CA PHE A 143 -4.41 -0.45 -4.46
C PHE A 143 -5.14 -0.34 -3.12
N ILE A 144 -4.42 -0.49 -2.00
CA ILE A 144 -4.98 -0.28 -0.66
C ILE A 144 -5.48 1.16 -0.51
N ALA A 145 -4.69 2.16 -0.91
CA ALA A 145 -5.07 3.56 -0.80
C ALA A 145 -6.33 3.89 -1.64
N ILE A 146 -6.41 3.34 -2.87
CA ILE A 146 -7.60 3.46 -3.73
C ILE A 146 -8.82 2.81 -3.07
N TYR A 147 -8.68 1.57 -2.59
CA TYR A 147 -9.75 0.83 -1.92
C TYR A 147 -10.30 1.57 -0.70
N ILE A 148 -9.43 2.10 0.16
CA ILE A 148 -9.85 2.86 1.35
C ILE A 148 -10.56 4.16 0.93
N LEU A 149 -10.03 4.88 -0.06
CA LEU A 149 -10.68 6.11 -0.56
C LEU A 149 -12.10 5.82 -1.08
N ILE A 150 -12.28 4.74 -1.86
CA ILE A 150 -13.60 4.32 -2.36
C ILE A 150 -14.52 3.87 -1.21
N SER A 151 -13.99 3.17 -0.21
CA SER A 151 -14.74 2.80 1.02
C SER A 151 -15.35 4.03 1.70
N ILE A 152 -14.57 5.11 1.81
CA ILE A 152 -15.03 6.37 2.40
C ILE A 152 -16.04 7.08 1.49
N TYR A 153 -15.87 7.05 0.17
CA TYR A 153 -16.87 7.60 -0.75
C TYR A 153 -18.23 6.87 -0.64
N LEU A 154 -18.21 5.54 -0.54
CA LEU A 154 -19.41 4.72 -0.36
C LEU A 154 -20.08 4.97 0.99
N SER A 155 -19.30 5.11 2.08
CA SER A 155 -19.84 5.38 3.41
C SER A 155 -20.47 6.77 3.50
N ASN A 156 -19.96 7.74 2.74
CA ASN A 156 -20.54 9.07 2.54
C ASN A 156 -21.80 9.10 1.66
N GLY A 157 -22.31 7.94 1.22
CA GLY A 157 -23.57 7.84 0.47
C GLY A 157 -23.44 7.97 -1.05
N LYS A 158 -22.23 8.14 -1.60
CA LYS A 158 -22.02 8.18 -3.05
C LYS A 158 -22.04 6.76 -3.62
N LYS A 159 -23.17 6.38 -4.21
CA LYS A 159 -23.40 5.01 -4.69
C LYS A 159 -23.84 5.05 -6.15
N SER A 160 -23.20 4.22 -6.97
CA SER A 160 -23.63 3.87 -8.32
C SER A 160 -23.15 2.46 -8.64
N ASN A 161 -23.74 1.81 -9.63
CA ASN A 161 -23.32 0.46 -10.05
C ASN A 161 -21.84 0.44 -10.44
N LEU A 162 -21.36 1.49 -11.11
CA LEU A 162 -19.95 1.63 -11.45
C LEU A 162 -19.06 1.75 -10.20
N ILE A 163 -19.45 2.56 -9.21
CA ILE A 163 -18.67 2.69 -7.96
C ILE A 163 -18.61 1.35 -7.22
N LEU A 164 -19.73 0.62 -7.13
CA LEU A 164 -19.77 -0.69 -6.48
C LEU A 164 -18.92 -1.73 -7.21
N PHE A 165 -18.93 -1.73 -8.54
CA PHE A 165 -18.08 -2.60 -9.35
C PHE A 165 -16.59 -2.30 -9.13
N VAL A 166 -16.19 -1.03 -9.25
CA VAL A 166 -14.80 -0.60 -9.01
C VAL A 166 -14.40 -0.90 -7.56
N TYR A 167 -15.32 -0.71 -6.61
CA TYR A 167 -15.08 -1.04 -5.21
C TYR A 167 -14.77 -2.52 -5.01
N ALA A 168 -15.59 -3.41 -5.58
CA ALA A 168 -15.38 -4.86 -5.51
C ALA A 168 -14.00 -5.25 -6.05
N ILE A 169 -13.65 -4.79 -7.25
CA ILE A 169 -12.34 -5.08 -7.86
C ILE A 169 -11.18 -4.52 -7.01
N SER A 170 -11.29 -3.27 -6.57
CA SER A 170 -10.24 -2.64 -5.74
C SER A 170 -10.03 -3.37 -4.41
N SER A 171 -11.09 -3.92 -3.81
CA SER A 171 -11.00 -4.65 -2.55
C SER A 171 -10.25 -5.98 -2.70
N ILE A 172 -10.45 -6.69 -3.81
CA ILE A 172 -9.69 -7.91 -4.13
C ILE A 172 -8.22 -7.59 -4.34
N PHE A 173 -7.90 -6.53 -5.11
CA PHE A 173 -6.51 -6.12 -5.32
C PHE A 173 -5.83 -5.64 -4.04
N ALA A 174 -6.55 -4.94 -3.15
CA ALA A 174 -6.03 -4.57 -1.83
C ALA A 174 -5.78 -5.79 -0.93
N GLY A 175 -6.61 -6.83 -1.04
CA GLY A 175 -6.39 -8.13 -0.39
C GLY A 175 -5.18 -8.88 -0.95
N CYS A 176 -4.97 -8.85 -2.26
CA CYS A 176 -3.80 -9.39 -2.95
C CYS A 176 -2.55 -8.50 -2.81
N SER A 177 -2.35 -7.87 -1.65
CA SER A 177 -1.23 -6.97 -1.41
C SER A 177 0.06 -7.73 -1.05
N ASN A 178 0.52 -7.61 0.20
CA ASN A 178 1.68 -8.32 0.73
C ASN A 178 1.23 -9.19 1.90
N GLU A 179 1.94 -10.26 2.23
CA GLU A 179 1.53 -11.25 3.22
C GLU A 179 1.19 -10.60 4.57
N ASN A 180 2.00 -9.63 5.00
CA ASN A 180 1.78 -8.90 6.24
C ASN A 180 0.59 -7.90 6.16
N THR A 181 0.47 -7.21 5.03
CA THR A 181 -0.45 -6.08 4.87
C THR A 181 -1.86 -6.55 4.47
N SER A 182 -1.98 -7.65 3.76
CA SER A 182 -3.25 -8.25 3.33
C SER A 182 -4.17 -8.56 4.52
N LEU A 183 -3.62 -9.15 5.58
CA LEU A 183 -4.35 -9.40 6.84
C LEU A 183 -4.82 -8.08 7.47
N VAL A 184 -3.96 -7.07 7.50
CA VAL A 184 -4.30 -5.75 8.05
C VAL A 184 -5.43 -5.09 7.25
N VAL A 185 -5.43 -5.21 5.92
CA VAL A 185 -6.50 -4.68 5.06
C VAL A 185 -7.83 -5.35 5.38
N VAL A 186 -7.85 -6.67 5.60
CA VAL A 186 -9.06 -7.39 6.01
C VAL A 186 -9.55 -6.88 7.38
N LEU A 187 -8.64 -6.76 8.37
CA LEU A 187 -8.98 -6.27 9.71
C LEU A 187 -9.51 -4.84 9.69
N ILE A 188 -8.87 -3.93 8.93
CA ILE A 188 -9.33 -2.55 8.74
C ILE A 188 -10.71 -2.54 8.07
N SER A 189 -10.95 -3.41 7.09
CA SER A 189 -12.24 -3.52 6.41
C SER A 189 -13.36 -3.96 7.36
N VAL A 190 -13.10 -4.96 8.19
CA VAL A 190 -14.04 -5.45 9.21
C VAL A 190 -14.31 -4.36 10.25
N ALA A 191 -13.26 -3.74 10.79
CA ALA A 191 -13.40 -2.64 11.73
C ALA A 191 -14.24 -1.51 11.12
N TYR A 192 -13.90 -1.07 9.90
CA TYR A 192 -14.57 0.03 9.20
C TYR A 192 -16.05 -0.26 8.94
N PHE A 193 -16.41 -1.51 8.62
CA PHE A 193 -17.80 -1.95 8.51
C PHE A 193 -18.59 -1.72 9.81
N PHE A 194 -18.03 -2.11 10.97
CA PHE A 194 -18.68 -1.88 12.26
C PHE A 194 -18.77 -0.39 12.62
N ILE A 195 -17.70 0.37 12.38
CA ILE A 195 -17.64 1.82 12.64
C ILE A 195 -18.69 2.58 11.84
N MET A 196 -18.93 2.18 10.59
CA MET A 196 -19.92 2.80 9.70
C MET A 196 -21.33 2.21 9.90
N ASN A 197 -21.67 1.86 11.14
CA ASN A 197 -22.97 1.33 11.55
C ASN A 197 -23.44 0.16 10.69
N ARG A 198 -22.53 -0.75 10.34
CA ARG A 198 -22.82 -1.96 9.56
C ARG A 198 -23.45 -1.67 8.18
N ASN A 199 -22.98 -0.63 7.51
CA ASN A 199 -23.39 -0.32 6.14
C ASN A 199 -23.14 -1.53 5.22
N LYS A 200 -24.24 -2.17 4.77
CA LYS A 200 -24.21 -3.42 4.00
C LYS A 200 -23.33 -3.38 2.74
N TYR A 201 -23.14 -2.21 2.12
CA TYR A 201 -22.31 -2.10 0.93
C TYR A 201 -20.82 -2.32 1.22
N LEU A 202 -20.38 -2.06 2.46
CA LEU A 202 -18.99 -2.30 2.88
C LEU A 202 -18.67 -3.80 3.06
N LEU A 203 -19.69 -4.68 3.11
CA LEU A 203 -19.48 -6.13 3.09
C LEU A 203 -18.78 -6.58 1.81
N ILE A 204 -19.02 -5.89 0.68
CA ILE A 204 -18.28 -6.14 -0.57
C ILE A 204 -16.78 -5.99 -0.34
N GLY A 205 -16.36 -4.95 0.39
CA GLY A 205 -14.96 -4.72 0.71
C GLY A 205 -14.39 -5.75 1.68
N VAL A 206 -15.15 -6.14 2.70
CA VAL A 206 -14.76 -7.20 3.65
C VAL A 206 -14.54 -8.53 2.92
N PHE A 207 -15.52 -8.98 2.13
CA PHE A 207 -15.42 -10.24 1.40
C PHE A 207 -14.37 -10.17 0.29
N GLY A 208 -14.31 -9.08 -0.47
CA GLY A 208 -13.34 -8.94 -1.56
C GLY A 208 -11.90 -8.90 -1.05
N SER A 209 -11.62 -8.14 0.01
CA SER A 209 -10.29 -8.16 0.64
C SER A 209 -9.94 -9.52 1.26
N ALA A 210 -10.90 -10.23 1.87
CA ALA A 210 -10.69 -11.57 2.39
C ALA A 210 -10.41 -12.59 1.27
N ILE A 211 -11.12 -12.51 0.14
CA ILE A 211 -10.86 -13.33 -1.05
C ILE A 211 -9.44 -13.05 -1.58
N GLY A 212 -9.07 -11.78 -1.73
CA GLY A 212 -7.73 -11.41 -2.20
C GLY A 212 -6.63 -11.88 -1.26
N ALA A 213 -6.81 -11.72 0.05
CA ALA A 213 -5.90 -12.22 1.06
C ALA A 213 -5.81 -13.76 1.02
N GLY A 214 -6.94 -14.45 0.81
CA GLY A 214 -6.97 -15.91 0.63
C GLY A 214 -6.18 -16.36 -0.60
N VAL A 215 -6.36 -15.69 -1.75
CA VAL A 215 -5.58 -15.96 -2.97
C VAL A 215 -4.08 -15.81 -2.69
N LEU A 216 -3.68 -14.74 -1.99
CA LEU A 216 -2.29 -14.48 -1.66
C LEU A 216 -1.71 -15.49 -0.67
N LEU A 217 -2.37 -15.70 0.47
CA LEU A 217 -1.80 -16.43 1.61
C LEU A 217 -1.90 -17.94 1.46
N LEU A 218 -2.99 -18.44 0.86
CA LEU A 218 -3.24 -19.88 0.70
C LEU A 218 -2.56 -20.48 -0.54
N ALA A 219 -1.76 -19.70 -1.27
CA ALA A 219 -1.05 -20.17 -2.44
C ALA A 219 -0.05 -21.28 -2.09
N PRO A 220 -0.10 -22.45 -2.77
CA PRO A 220 0.84 -23.54 -2.52
C PRO A 220 2.31 -23.13 -2.71
N GLY A 221 2.56 -22.20 -3.64
CA GLY A 221 3.90 -21.67 -3.91
C GLY A 221 4.54 -21.02 -2.68
N ASN A 222 3.76 -20.47 -1.75
CA ASN A 222 4.30 -19.91 -0.51
C ASN A 222 4.98 -20.99 0.34
N LEU A 223 4.40 -22.20 0.41
CA LEU A 223 5.00 -23.33 1.12
C LEU A 223 6.24 -23.87 0.38
N SER A 224 6.17 -23.95 -0.95
CA SER A 224 7.33 -24.31 -1.78
C SER A 224 8.50 -23.35 -1.56
N ARG A 225 8.25 -22.04 -1.54
CA ARG A 225 9.27 -21.03 -1.23
C ARG A 225 9.73 -21.07 0.22
N ALA A 226 8.84 -21.33 1.17
CA ALA A 226 9.24 -21.52 2.58
C ALA A 226 10.20 -22.71 2.75
N SER A 227 10.05 -23.76 1.94
CA SER A 227 10.93 -24.93 1.96
C SER A 227 12.37 -24.64 1.50
N THR A 228 12.64 -23.50 0.87
CA THR A 228 14.01 -23.07 0.51
C THR A 228 14.68 -22.27 1.62
N ILE A 229 13.99 -21.98 2.72
CA ILE A 229 14.49 -21.18 3.87
C ILE A 229 14.32 -21.99 5.17
N GLN A 230 14.73 -23.27 5.15
CA GLN A 230 14.52 -24.18 6.28
C GLN A 230 15.24 -23.72 7.55
N ASP A 231 16.39 -23.05 7.43
CA ASP A 231 17.17 -22.59 8.58
C ASP A 231 16.37 -21.69 9.53
N TRP A 232 15.48 -20.85 9.00
CA TRP A 232 14.58 -20.03 9.80
C TRP A 232 13.44 -20.85 10.40
N TYR A 233 12.78 -21.68 9.60
CA TYR A 233 11.59 -22.42 10.03
C TYR A 233 11.90 -23.57 11.00
N ASN A 234 13.13 -24.07 10.99
CA ASN A 234 13.63 -25.07 11.94
C ASN A 234 13.90 -24.47 13.33
N GLN A 235 13.99 -23.14 13.46
CA GLN A 235 14.16 -22.51 14.77
C GLN A 235 12.90 -22.67 15.64
N PRO A 236 13.06 -22.89 16.96
CA PRO A 236 11.95 -22.94 17.90
C PRO A 236 11.04 -21.70 17.77
N LEU A 237 9.73 -21.88 17.88
CA LEU A 237 8.79 -20.76 17.82
C LEU A 237 9.10 -19.70 18.88
N ALA A 238 9.45 -20.13 20.10
CA ALA A 238 9.83 -19.23 21.19
C ALA A 238 11.05 -18.37 20.84
N TRP A 239 12.06 -18.94 20.16
CA TRP A 239 13.22 -18.20 19.67
C TRP A 239 12.82 -17.15 18.64
N ARG A 240 12.02 -17.54 17.64
CA ARG A 240 11.54 -16.61 16.60
C ARG A 240 10.70 -15.47 17.16
N VAL A 241 9.86 -15.76 18.16
CA VAL A 241 9.09 -14.74 18.89
C VAL A 241 10.02 -13.79 19.64
N LEU A 242 10.98 -14.33 20.40
CA LEU A 242 11.93 -13.52 21.15
C LEU A 242 12.72 -12.60 20.20
N GLU A 243 13.41 -13.19 19.22
CA GLU A 243 14.19 -12.48 18.19
C GLU A 243 13.38 -11.39 17.48
N HIS A 244 12.12 -11.69 17.14
CA HIS A 244 11.26 -10.73 16.46
C HIS A 244 10.96 -9.52 17.34
N PHE A 245 10.58 -9.72 18.61
CA PHE A 245 10.19 -8.62 19.49
C PHE A 245 11.36 -7.93 20.18
N SER A 246 12.52 -8.58 20.32
CA SER A 246 13.72 -7.97 20.92
C SER A 246 14.59 -7.23 19.91
N GLU A 247 14.75 -7.75 18.69
CA GLU A 247 15.71 -7.22 17.72
C GLU A 247 15.01 -6.69 16.45
N ARG A 248 14.26 -7.54 15.75
CA ARG A 248 13.76 -7.21 14.40
C ARG A 248 12.73 -6.08 14.41
N LEU A 249 11.72 -6.17 15.26
CA LEU A 249 10.64 -5.19 15.36
C LEU A 249 11.18 -3.83 15.86
N PRO A 250 11.97 -3.74 16.94
CA PRO A 250 12.56 -2.46 17.36
C PRO A 250 13.47 -1.85 16.29
N SER A 251 14.29 -2.65 15.60
CA SER A 251 15.16 -2.19 14.52
C SER A 251 14.37 -1.60 13.36
N ALA A 252 13.35 -2.31 12.87
CA ALA A 252 12.49 -1.80 11.81
C ALA A 252 11.72 -0.55 12.25
N MET A 253 11.15 -0.56 13.46
CA MET A 253 10.47 0.61 14.02
C MET A 253 11.40 1.81 14.14
N GLY A 254 12.67 1.60 14.48
CA GLY A 254 13.69 2.65 14.55
C GLY A 254 14.09 3.22 13.18
N ALA A 255 14.00 2.43 12.11
CA ALA A 255 14.44 2.83 10.78
C ALA A 255 13.60 3.95 10.15
N TYR A 256 12.33 4.11 10.56
CA TYR A 256 11.40 5.14 10.06
C TYR A 256 11.03 6.18 11.13
N TRP A 257 11.95 6.50 12.05
CA TRP A 257 11.74 7.41 13.19
C TRP A 257 11.20 8.81 12.82
N GLN A 258 11.49 9.29 11.60
CA GLN A 258 11.01 10.57 11.08
C GLN A 258 9.47 10.63 11.06
N VAL A 259 8.80 9.49 10.86
CA VAL A 259 7.34 9.38 10.93
C VAL A 259 6.83 9.69 12.32
N TYR A 260 7.51 9.26 13.38
CA TYR A 260 7.09 9.54 14.75
C TYR A 260 7.20 11.03 15.08
N ILE A 261 8.23 11.71 14.61
CA ILE A 261 8.36 13.16 14.78
C ILE A 261 7.23 13.90 14.08
N ALA A 262 6.98 13.56 12.81
CA ALA A 262 5.86 14.13 12.06
C ALA A 262 4.53 13.90 12.78
N PHE A 263 4.32 12.68 13.30
CA PHE A 263 3.12 12.32 14.04
C PHE A 263 2.96 13.11 15.34
N ILE A 264 4.02 13.25 16.14
CA ILE A 264 4.02 14.04 17.39
C ILE A 264 3.69 15.52 17.10
N ILE A 265 4.31 16.12 16.08
CA ILE A 265 4.04 17.51 15.69
C ILE A 265 2.57 17.70 15.27
N LEU A 266 2.04 16.76 14.49
CA LEU A 266 0.64 16.79 14.06
C LEU A 266 -0.32 16.62 15.24
N LEU A 267 -0.01 15.72 16.20
CA LEU A 267 -0.81 15.55 17.42
C LEU A 267 -0.82 16.83 18.27
N ILE A 268 0.34 17.44 18.50
CA ILE A 268 0.45 18.72 19.23
C ILE A 268 -0.39 19.79 18.52
N SER A 269 -0.31 19.88 17.19
CA SER A 269 -1.10 20.83 16.40
C SER A 269 -2.61 20.62 16.55
N VAL A 270 -3.08 19.36 16.58
CA VAL A 270 -4.49 19.03 16.81
C VAL A 270 -4.93 19.42 18.22
N VAL A 271 -4.12 19.13 19.24
CA VAL A 271 -4.41 19.49 20.64
C VAL A 271 -4.48 21.01 20.81
N LEU A 272 -3.50 21.75 20.28
CA LEU A 272 -3.43 23.21 20.37
C LEU A 272 -4.56 23.91 19.60
N SER A 273 -4.92 23.39 18.41
CA SER A 273 -6.02 23.96 17.62
C SER A 273 -7.40 23.71 18.20
N ARG A 274 -7.53 22.83 19.22
CA ARG A 274 -8.80 22.35 19.79
C ARG A 274 -9.77 21.80 18.74
N ASN A 275 -9.29 21.46 17.56
CA ASN A 275 -10.09 21.04 16.42
C ASN A 275 -10.00 19.51 16.29
N SER A 276 -10.74 18.81 17.15
CA SER A 276 -10.79 17.35 17.17
C SER A 276 -12.03 16.82 16.47
N SER A 277 -11.90 16.52 15.17
CA SER A 277 -12.90 15.68 14.50
C SER A 277 -12.75 14.24 15.01
N SER A 278 -13.76 13.74 15.70
CA SER A 278 -13.78 12.35 16.22
C SER A 278 -13.53 11.31 15.13
N LYS A 279 -14.06 11.55 13.92
CA LYS A 279 -13.83 10.70 12.75
C LYS A 279 -12.35 10.70 12.31
N LEU A 280 -11.69 11.85 12.33
CA LEU A 280 -10.26 11.94 12.01
C LEU A 280 -9.42 11.24 13.07
N MET A 281 -9.63 11.53 14.35
CA MET A 281 -8.85 10.90 15.43
C MET A 281 -8.99 9.38 15.41
N PHE A 282 -10.22 8.91 15.25
CA PHE A 282 -10.51 7.49 15.17
C PHE A 282 -9.87 6.85 13.92
N GLY A 283 -10.00 7.49 12.76
CA GLY A 283 -9.36 7.03 11.52
C GLY A 283 -7.84 6.92 11.68
N SER A 284 -7.19 7.96 12.24
CA SER A 284 -5.76 7.96 12.53
C SER A 284 -5.36 6.83 13.48
N PHE A 285 -6.15 6.58 14.53
CA PHE A 285 -5.91 5.48 15.46
C PHE A 285 -6.00 4.12 14.77
N LEU A 286 -6.99 3.91 13.90
CA LEU A 286 -7.14 2.68 13.13
C LEU A 286 -5.95 2.42 12.21
N PHE A 287 -5.46 3.46 11.52
CA PHE A 287 -4.26 3.36 10.68
C PHE A 287 -2.99 3.09 11.50
N MET A 288 -2.84 3.69 12.68
CA MET A 288 -1.71 3.45 13.57
C MET A 288 -1.69 2.00 14.08
N LEU A 289 -2.84 1.48 14.51
CA LEU A 289 -2.96 0.08 14.89
C LEU A 289 -2.66 -0.85 13.71
N GLY A 290 -3.14 -0.49 12.50
CA GLY A 290 -2.83 -1.22 11.29
C GLY A 290 -1.33 -1.26 10.98
N ALA A 291 -0.62 -0.14 11.15
CA ALA A 291 0.83 -0.08 10.94
C ALA A 291 1.59 -0.96 11.94
N ILE A 292 1.21 -0.95 13.22
CA ILE A 292 1.81 -1.83 14.24
C ILE A 292 1.50 -3.30 13.90
N ALA A 293 0.25 -3.62 13.58
CA ALA A 293 -0.16 -4.97 13.22
C ALA A 293 0.58 -5.51 11.97
N ALA A 294 0.83 -4.66 10.97
CA ALA A 294 1.58 -5.03 9.77
C ALA A 294 3.04 -5.39 10.08
N ASN A 295 3.65 -4.72 11.06
CA ASN A 295 5.01 -5.02 11.49
C ASN A 295 5.06 -6.30 12.35
N VAL A 296 4.07 -6.47 13.24
CA VAL A 296 3.93 -7.70 14.07
C VAL A 296 3.67 -8.93 13.19
N ALA A 297 2.95 -8.78 12.08
CA ALA A 297 2.69 -9.89 11.16
C ALA A 297 3.97 -10.49 10.53
N PHE A 298 5.10 -9.77 10.52
CA PHE A 298 6.39 -10.32 10.09
C PHE A 298 6.97 -11.37 11.05
N LEU A 299 6.36 -11.62 12.21
CA LEU A 299 6.73 -12.73 13.09
C LEU A 299 6.75 -14.07 12.33
N ALA A 300 5.81 -14.26 11.40
CA ALA A 300 5.72 -15.49 10.59
C ALA A 300 6.69 -15.52 9.39
N SER A 301 7.43 -14.43 9.15
CA SER A 301 8.28 -14.25 7.97
C SER A 301 9.78 -14.29 8.34
N PRO A 302 10.62 -14.94 7.51
CA PRO A 302 12.07 -14.97 7.71
C PRO A 302 12.71 -13.59 7.50
N ALA A 303 12.09 -12.70 6.72
CA ALA A 303 12.56 -11.34 6.45
C ALA A 303 11.49 -10.30 6.82
N MET A 304 11.94 -9.11 7.23
CA MET A 304 11.10 -7.96 7.57
C MET A 304 11.39 -6.81 6.59
#